data_AF-A0A3D5RTS9-F1
#
_entry.id   AF-A0A3D5RTS9-F1
#
_cell.length_a   1.000
_cell.length_b   1.000
_cell.length_c   1.000
_cell.angle_alpha   90.00
_cell.angle_beta   90.00
_cell.angle_gamma   90.00
#
_symmetry.space_group_name_H-M   'P 1'
#
loop_
_entity.id
_entity.type
_entity.pdbx_description
1 polymer ?
#
loop_
_entity_poly.entity_id
_entity_poly.type
_entity_poly.pdbx_seq_one_letter_code
_entity_poly.pdbx_strand_id
1 'polypeptide(L)'
;MVKTPTEAEEHQQRLKFDKQTQTKLDHTPNSLLVVEEILLSKFENKQQLRQDENFDFVNGWVLYIGDVFVKNDKIRNLEWISHDDTNTLPSLECLSHANSVVNIKIKLPIILHKRSGDVIYNYFIKNTEYFKENHAYEARKPSKVHPSKGGFSYQYFILIKDESFDLNEIEQALKAYYIKKGKDKVQFHNEGHLLVHMEDNYYFHFQIDTSEGVLQESKEIAENYTGDKDKSVIASCKRRVEFWGDEDPNGNYINDHMYLLEQLLQNDKLMIFDFRNGIFFDEF
;
A
#
# COMPACT_ATOMS: atom_id res chain seq x y z
N MET A 1 -10.64 -7.57 41.12
CA MET A 1 -10.32 -7.86 39.71
C MET A 1 -8.83 -7.63 39.53
N VAL A 2 -8.06 -8.71 39.42
CA VAL A 2 -6.64 -8.63 39.05
C VAL A 2 -6.61 -8.38 37.54
N LYS A 3 -6.10 -7.23 37.10
CA LYS A 3 -5.89 -6.98 35.67
C LYS A 3 -4.83 -7.96 35.18
N THR A 4 -5.17 -8.80 34.21
CA THR A 4 -4.21 -9.64 33.48
C THR A 4 -3.26 -8.70 32.73
N PRO A 5 -1.93 -8.89 32.82
CA PRO A 5 -0.99 -8.07 32.08
C PRO A 5 -1.21 -8.22 30.58
N THR A 6 -1.00 -7.14 29.83
CA THR A 6 -0.95 -7.19 28.36
C THR A 6 0.26 -8.00 27.89
N GLU A 7 0.24 -8.59 26.70
CA GLU A 7 1.38 -9.35 26.14
C GLU A 7 2.69 -8.56 26.18
N ALA A 8 2.63 -7.23 26.00
CA ALA A 8 3.77 -6.33 26.13
C ALA A 8 4.33 -6.21 27.57
N GLU A 9 3.47 -6.29 28.59
CA GLU A 9 3.86 -6.27 30.01
C GLU A 9 4.44 -7.62 30.45
N GLU A 10 3.95 -8.74 29.92
CA GLU A 10 4.59 -10.05 30.09
C GLU A 10 5.95 -10.12 29.38
N HIS A 11 6.11 -9.44 28.23
CA HIS A 11 7.35 -9.38 27.46
C HIS A 11 8.48 -8.69 28.23
N GLN A 12 8.20 -7.55 28.87
CA GLN A 12 9.18 -6.84 29.70
C GLN A 12 9.60 -7.62 30.94
N GLN A 13 8.73 -8.46 31.50
CA GLN A 13 9.07 -9.30 32.67
C GLN A 13 10.00 -10.48 32.33
N ARG A 14 10.15 -10.87 31.05
CA ARG A 14 10.97 -12.02 30.63
C ARG A 14 12.44 -11.66 30.36
N LEU A 15 12.77 -10.39 30.18
CA LEU A 15 14.14 -9.94 29.92
C LEU A 15 14.94 -9.77 31.23
N LYS A 16 15.41 -10.87 31.80
CA LYS A 16 16.30 -10.87 32.98
C LYS A 16 17.75 -10.53 32.60
N PHE A 17 17.97 -9.30 32.13
CA PHE A 17 19.34 -8.77 31.99
C PHE A 17 19.89 -8.33 33.35
N ASP A 18 21.20 -8.44 33.55
CA ASP A 18 21.83 -7.85 34.72
C ASP A 18 21.72 -6.29 34.67
N LYS A 19 21.78 -5.65 35.83
CA LYS A 19 21.58 -4.19 35.96
C LYS A 19 22.61 -3.37 35.19
N GLN A 20 23.83 -3.88 34.99
CA GLN A 20 24.90 -3.16 34.30
C GLN A 20 24.71 -3.21 32.78
N THR A 21 24.14 -4.30 32.28
CA THR A 21 23.72 -4.45 30.89
C THR A 21 22.52 -3.56 30.58
N GLN A 22 21.52 -3.49 31.48
CA GLN A 22 20.32 -2.66 31.28
C GLN A 22 20.62 -1.16 31.09
N THR A 23 21.65 -0.62 31.76
CA THR A 23 22.00 0.81 31.63
C THR A 23 22.61 1.19 30.29
N LYS A 24 23.07 0.21 29.50
CA LYS A 24 23.64 0.41 28.16
C LYS A 24 22.64 0.13 27.03
N LEU A 25 21.43 -0.32 27.37
CA LEU A 25 20.42 -0.78 26.43
C LEU A 25 19.23 0.18 26.43
N ASP A 26 19.25 1.12 25.48
CA ASP A 26 18.25 2.19 25.35
C ASP A 26 17.28 1.98 24.18
N HIS A 27 17.34 0.81 23.54
CA HIS A 27 16.63 0.45 22.32
C HIS A 27 16.94 1.35 21.10
N THR A 28 18.01 2.14 21.12
CA THR A 28 18.49 2.80 19.90
C THR A 28 19.23 1.79 19.01
N PRO A 29 19.44 2.07 17.71
CA PRO A 29 20.23 1.20 16.85
C PRO A 29 21.63 0.91 17.41
N ASN A 30 22.26 1.86 18.10
CA ASN A 30 23.59 1.67 18.69
C ASN A 30 23.61 0.63 19.81
N SER A 31 22.47 0.36 20.47
CA SER A 31 22.36 -0.74 21.43
C SER A 31 22.68 -2.10 20.80
N LEU A 32 22.52 -2.25 19.47
CA LEU A 32 22.80 -3.52 18.77
C LEU A 32 24.29 -3.89 18.78
N LEU A 33 25.18 -2.89 18.85
CA LEU A 33 26.63 -3.12 18.99
C LEU A 33 26.95 -3.74 20.37
N VAL A 34 26.31 -3.23 21.42
CA VAL A 34 26.45 -3.73 22.80
C VAL A 34 25.88 -5.15 22.91
N VAL A 35 24.72 -5.41 22.29
CA VAL A 35 24.12 -6.76 22.22
C VAL A 35 25.09 -7.75 21.58
N GLU A 36 25.72 -7.37 20.46
CA GLU A 36 26.64 -8.26 19.76
C GLU A 36 27.91 -8.55 20.57
N GLU A 37 28.46 -7.55 21.27
CA GLU A 37 29.58 -7.72 22.20
C GLU A 37 29.24 -8.75 23.30
N ILE A 38 28.04 -8.66 23.87
CA ILE A 38 27.57 -9.61 24.89
C ILE A 38 27.43 -11.02 24.32
N LEU A 39 26.83 -11.17 23.14
CA LEU A 39 26.71 -12.47 22.47
C LEU A 39 28.07 -13.09 22.16
N LEU A 40 29.03 -12.29 21.70
CA LEU A 40 30.40 -12.73 21.38
C LEU A 40 31.22 -13.11 22.60
N SER A 41 30.98 -12.47 23.75
CA SER A 41 31.64 -12.82 25.01
C SER A 41 31.08 -14.10 25.64
N LYS A 42 29.77 -14.40 25.44
CA LYS A 42 29.14 -15.59 25.99
C LYS A 42 29.36 -16.84 25.13
N PHE A 43 29.37 -16.70 23.81
CA PHE A 43 29.42 -17.83 22.88
C PHE A 43 30.70 -17.85 22.06
N GLU A 44 31.35 -19.00 22.04
CA GLU A 44 32.52 -19.29 21.22
C GLU A 44 32.13 -19.72 19.81
N ASN A 45 31.07 -20.53 19.68
CA ASN A 45 30.67 -21.14 18.42
C ASN A 45 29.14 -21.29 18.28
N LYS A 46 28.70 -21.50 17.02
CA LYS A 46 27.27 -21.58 16.66
C LYS A 46 26.52 -22.77 17.24
N GLN A 47 27.21 -23.82 17.68
CA GLN A 47 26.59 -25.00 18.28
C GLN A 47 26.00 -24.65 19.65
N GLN A 48 26.66 -23.79 20.40
CA GLN A 48 26.20 -23.35 21.72
C GLN A 48 24.87 -22.59 21.66
N LEU A 49 24.60 -21.86 20.56
CA LEU A 49 23.32 -21.16 20.34
C LEU A 49 22.11 -22.10 20.26
N ARG A 50 22.32 -23.40 20.01
CA ARG A 50 21.25 -24.40 19.81
C ARG A 50 21.06 -25.31 21.02
N GLN A 51 21.85 -25.13 22.08
CA GLN A 51 21.70 -25.93 23.30
C GLN A 51 20.51 -25.43 24.10
N ASP A 52 19.68 -26.35 24.61
CA ASP A 52 18.45 -26.03 25.35
C ASP A 52 18.71 -25.10 26.54
N GLU A 53 19.82 -25.30 27.25
CA GLU A 53 20.25 -24.45 28.38
C GLU A 53 20.47 -22.97 28.01
N ASN A 54 20.69 -22.68 26.72
CA ASN A 54 20.90 -21.33 26.21
C ASN A 54 19.65 -20.74 25.55
N PHE A 55 18.56 -21.50 25.40
CA PHE A 55 17.38 -21.08 24.67
C PHE A 55 16.79 -19.78 25.21
N ASP A 56 16.51 -19.72 26.52
CA ASP A 56 15.91 -18.52 27.14
C ASP A 56 16.80 -17.28 26.98
N PHE A 57 18.11 -17.46 27.09
CA PHE A 57 19.06 -16.38 26.89
C PHE A 57 19.06 -15.88 25.45
N VAL A 58 19.14 -16.80 24.48
CA VAL A 58 19.11 -16.46 23.05
C VAL A 58 17.78 -15.82 22.68
N ASN A 59 16.67 -16.36 23.17
CA ASN A 59 15.34 -15.83 22.93
C ASN A 59 15.20 -14.40 23.47
N GLY A 60 15.65 -14.13 24.69
CA GLY A 60 15.65 -12.78 25.26
C GLY A 60 16.38 -11.76 24.39
N TRP A 61 17.53 -12.13 23.81
CA TRP A 61 18.24 -11.22 22.89
C TRP A 61 17.55 -11.08 21.53
N VAL A 62 16.96 -12.14 20.98
CA VAL A 62 16.15 -12.03 19.76
C VAL A 62 15.00 -11.06 19.97
N LEU A 63 14.31 -11.16 21.10
CA LEU A 63 13.22 -10.26 21.47
C LEU A 63 13.71 -8.81 21.59
N TYR A 64 14.80 -8.57 22.32
CA TYR A 64 15.37 -7.23 22.46
C TYR A 64 15.80 -6.63 21.10
N ILE A 65 16.48 -7.41 20.27
CA ILE A 65 16.88 -6.95 18.92
C ILE A 65 15.64 -6.61 18.10
N GLY A 66 14.59 -7.42 18.16
CA GLY A 66 13.35 -7.14 17.45
C GLY A 66 12.66 -5.87 17.96
N ASP A 67 12.68 -5.63 19.27
CA ASP A 67 12.15 -4.38 19.83
C ASP A 67 12.92 -3.15 19.33
N VAL A 68 14.23 -3.26 19.09
CA VAL A 68 14.99 -2.19 18.41
C VAL A 68 14.47 -1.96 17.00
N PHE A 69 14.19 -3.01 16.23
CA PHE A 69 13.59 -2.88 14.90
C PHE A 69 12.21 -2.23 14.97
N VAL A 70 11.29 -2.74 15.79
CA VAL A 70 9.93 -2.20 15.94
C VAL A 70 9.94 -0.73 16.36
N LYS A 71 10.83 -0.33 17.27
CA LYS A 71 10.88 1.05 17.76
C LYS A 71 11.51 2.03 16.76
N ASN A 72 12.44 1.58 15.92
CA ASN A 72 13.26 2.49 15.10
C ASN A 72 12.97 2.40 13.59
N ASP A 73 12.32 1.34 13.13
CA ASP A 73 11.79 1.28 11.78
C ASP A 73 10.46 2.02 11.73
N LYS A 74 10.51 3.26 11.22
CA LYS A 74 9.32 4.13 11.11
C LYS A 74 8.56 3.95 9.81
N ILE A 75 8.97 3.01 8.96
CA ILE A 75 8.39 2.80 7.63
C ILE A 75 7.54 1.55 7.64
N ARG A 76 8.13 0.45 8.11
CA ARG A 76 7.44 -0.81 8.25
C ARG A 76 6.85 -0.84 9.64
N ASN A 77 5.53 -0.79 9.75
CA ASN A 77 4.83 -1.10 11.00
C ASN A 77 5.05 -2.61 11.28
N LEU A 78 6.23 -2.94 11.81
CA LEU A 78 6.67 -4.30 12.05
C LEU A 78 5.90 -4.89 13.23
N GLU A 79 5.39 -6.10 13.03
CA GLU A 79 4.66 -6.86 14.02
C GLU A 79 5.37 -8.19 14.28
N TRP A 80 5.24 -8.70 15.50
CA TRP A 80 5.76 -10.01 15.88
C TRP A 80 4.91 -11.12 15.27
N ILE A 81 5.58 -12.07 14.62
CA ILE A 81 4.94 -13.32 14.20
C ILE A 81 5.28 -14.40 15.22
N SER A 82 4.23 -14.95 15.81
CA SER A 82 4.32 -16.23 16.53
C SER A 82 4.19 -17.38 15.54
N HIS A 83 5.02 -18.39 15.69
CA HIS A 83 4.84 -19.67 15.01
C HIS A 83 4.19 -20.64 16.00
N ASP A 84 3.38 -21.59 15.51
CA ASP A 84 2.66 -22.56 16.35
C ASP A 84 3.59 -23.48 17.18
N ASP A 85 4.89 -23.49 16.88
CA ASP A 85 5.90 -24.24 17.62
C ASP A 85 6.57 -23.36 18.69
N THR A 86 6.34 -23.70 19.95
CA THR A 86 6.88 -23.02 21.13
C THR A 86 8.41 -23.01 21.19
N ASN A 87 9.10 -23.84 20.41
CA ASN A 87 10.55 -23.91 20.36
C ASN A 87 11.16 -23.11 19.21
N THR A 88 10.36 -22.34 18.47
CA THR A 88 10.87 -21.50 17.39
C THR A 88 11.06 -20.06 17.85
N LEU A 89 12.26 -19.53 17.60
CA LEU A 89 12.55 -18.12 17.86
C LEU A 89 11.69 -17.24 16.95
N PRO A 90 11.08 -16.17 17.50
CA PRO A 90 10.15 -15.32 16.79
C PRO A 90 10.83 -14.50 15.69
N SER A 91 10.03 -13.98 14.77
CA SER A 91 10.46 -13.09 13.70
C SER A 91 9.51 -11.89 13.62
N LEU A 92 9.91 -10.84 12.91
CA LEU A 92 9.04 -9.70 12.61
C LEU A 92 8.63 -9.74 11.14
N GLU A 93 7.46 -9.19 10.82
CA GLU A 93 7.01 -8.93 9.45
C GLU A 93 6.15 -7.68 9.40
N CYS A 94 5.95 -7.14 8.20
CA CYS A 94 4.94 -6.14 7.91
C CYS A 94 4.09 -6.62 6.73
N LEU A 95 2.81 -6.95 6.99
CA LEU A 95 1.91 -7.51 5.97
C LEU A 95 1.67 -6.59 4.77
N SER A 96 1.85 -5.29 4.94
CA SER A 96 1.70 -4.30 3.85
C SER A 96 2.92 -4.19 2.94
N HIS A 97 4.03 -4.85 3.28
CA HIS A 97 5.28 -4.77 2.52
C HIS A 97 5.78 -6.18 2.15
N ALA A 98 5.93 -6.45 0.85
CA ALA A 98 6.60 -7.66 0.40
C ALA A 98 8.06 -7.69 0.89
N ASN A 99 8.58 -8.90 1.17
CA ASN A 99 9.95 -9.12 1.66
C ASN A 99 10.28 -8.37 2.98
N SER A 100 9.28 -8.07 3.80
CA SER A 100 9.43 -7.30 5.04
C SER A 100 9.92 -8.12 6.23
N VAL A 101 10.00 -9.45 6.10
CA VAL A 101 10.39 -10.36 7.18
C VAL A 101 11.78 -10.00 7.73
N VAL A 102 11.85 -9.69 9.02
CA VAL A 102 13.09 -9.53 9.77
C VAL A 102 13.32 -10.80 10.58
N ASN A 103 14.25 -11.61 10.10
CA ASN A 103 14.60 -12.88 10.72
C ASN A 103 15.93 -12.72 11.45
N ILE A 104 15.87 -12.53 12.77
CA ILE A 104 17.05 -12.27 13.60
C ILE A 104 17.83 -13.56 13.85
N LYS A 105 17.13 -14.70 14.03
CA LYS A 105 17.76 -16.01 14.31
C LYS A 105 18.77 -16.43 13.24
N ILE A 106 18.54 -16.12 11.97
CA ILE A 106 19.50 -16.45 10.89
C ILE A 106 20.79 -15.63 10.97
N LYS A 107 20.81 -14.51 11.70
CA LYS A 107 22.01 -13.68 11.87
C LYS A 107 22.90 -14.15 13.01
N LEU A 108 22.35 -14.82 14.02
CA LEU A 108 23.13 -15.25 15.19
C LEU A 108 24.33 -16.15 14.84
N PRO A 109 24.21 -17.16 13.95
CA PRO A 109 25.39 -17.94 13.54
C PRO A 109 26.42 -17.11 12.76
N ILE A 110 26.00 -16.05 12.07
CA ILE A 110 26.88 -15.17 11.30
C ILE A 110 27.71 -14.30 12.25
N ILE A 111 27.12 -13.81 13.33
CA ILE A 111 27.82 -13.08 14.41
C ILE A 111 29.01 -13.91 14.89
N LEU A 112 28.77 -15.17 15.27
CA LEU A 112 29.83 -16.02 15.82
C LEU A 112 30.87 -16.46 14.78
N HIS A 113 30.50 -16.49 13.50
CA HIS A 113 31.43 -16.77 12.43
C HIS A 113 32.33 -15.56 12.11
N LYS A 114 31.76 -14.36 12.01
CA LYS A 114 32.50 -13.14 11.66
C LYS A 114 33.23 -12.50 12.82
N ARG A 115 32.63 -12.56 14.02
CA ARG A 115 33.10 -11.93 15.26
C ARG A 115 33.50 -10.46 15.11
N SER A 116 32.82 -9.70 14.24
CA SER A 116 33.15 -8.31 13.93
C SER A 116 32.52 -7.30 14.90
N GLY A 117 31.45 -7.67 15.62
CA GLY A 117 30.78 -6.80 16.60
C GLY A 117 29.76 -5.84 15.99
N ASP A 118 29.49 -5.95 14.68
CA ASP A 118 28.65 -5.03 13.93
C ASP A 118 27.66 -5.72 12.97
N VAL A 119 27.53 -7.04 13.00
CA VAL A 119 26.68 -7.81 12.09
C VAL A 119 25.20 -7.43 12.24
N ILE A 120 24.68 -7.36 13.47
CA ILE A 120 23.27 -7.03 13.72
C ILE A 120 23.02 -5.56 13.40
N TYR A 121 23.92 -4.67 13.81
CA TYR A 121 23.83 -3.24 13.51
C TYR A 121 23.78 -2.98 12.01
N ASN A 122 24.71 -3.56 11.25
CA ASN A 122 24.75 -3.43 9.79
C ASN A 122 23.52 -4.05 9.12
N TYR A 123 22.98 -5.13 9.69
CA TYR A 123 21.72 -5.69 9.21
C TYR A 123 20.57 -4.71 9.40
N PHE A 124 20.44 -4.09 10.57
CA PHE A 124 19.42 -3.07 10.83
C PHE A 124 19.54 -1.89 9.85
N ILE A 125 20.74 -1.32 9.69
CA ILE A 125 20.97 -0.17 8.80
C ILE A 125 20.59 -0.52 7.36
N LYS A 126 21.18 -1.57 6.79
CA LYS A 126 20.92 -1.97 5.39
C LYS A 126 19.46 -2.32 5.15
N ASN A 127 18.84 -3.02 6.09
CA ASN A 127 17.45 -3.42 5.96
C ASN A 127 16.52 -2.20 6.02
N THR A 128 16.77 -1.25 6.93
CA THR A 128 15.98 -0.01 7.02
C THR A 128 16.22 0.91 5.81
N GLU A 129 17.46 1.02 5.33
CA GLU A 129 17.81 1.82 4.13
C GLU A 129 17.14 1.28 2.88
N TYR A 130 17.16 -0.05 2.66
CA TYR A 130 16.45 -0.68 1.56
C TYR A 130 14.96 -0.29 1.54
N PHE A 131 14.30 -0.27 2.69
CA PHE A 131 12.89 0.13 2.77
C PHE A 131 12.71 1.64 2.69
N LYS A 132 13.65 2.47 3.14
CA LYS A 132 13.64 3.93 2.87
C LYS A 132 13.68 4.22 1.38
N GLU A 133 14.60 3.58 0.66
CA GLU A 133 14.78 3.76 -0.77
C GLU A 133 13.58 3.26 -1.57
N ASN A 134 13.09 2.06 -1.25
CA ASN A 134 11.92 1.50 -1.93
C ASN A 134 10.61 2.19 -1.54
N HIS A 135 10.42 2.60 -0.29
CA HIS A 135 9.25 3.39 0.09
C HIS A 135 9.27 4.77 -0.57
N ALA A 136 10.44 5.43 -0.67
CA ALA A 136 10.56 6.67 -1.43
C ALA A 136 10.29 6.46 -2.93
N TYR A 137 10.62 5.29 -3.48
CA TYR A 137 10.31 4.91 -4.85
C TYR A 137 8.81 4.59 -5.05
N GLU A 138 8.18 3.83 -4.15
CA GLU A 138 6.74 3.52 -4.18
C GLU A 138 5.88 4.76 -3.92
N ALA A 139 6.29 5.67 -3.02
CA ALA A 139 5.63 6.96 -2.81
C ALA A 139 5.73 7.90 -4.03
N ARG A 140 6.70 7.67 -4.93
CA ARG A 140 6.84 8.37 -6.22
C ARG A 140 6.09 7.66 -7.35
N LYS A 141 5.66 6.40 -7.16
CA LYS A 141 4.73 5.79 -8.10
C LYS A 141 3.35 6.41 -7.86
N PRO A 142 2.60 6.73 -8.92
CA PRO A 142 1.19 7.08 -8.76
C PRO A 142 0.53 5.93 -7.98
N SER A 143 0.02 6.24 -6.79
CA SER A 143 -0.55 5.24 -5.90
C SER A 143 -1.65 4.49 -6.67
N LYS A 144 -1.69 3.17 -6.55
CA LYS A 144 -2.89 2.43 -6.94
C LYS A 144 -3.82 2.55 -5.75
N VAL A 145 -4.86 3.39 -5.82
CA VAL A 145 -6.02 3.12 -4.94
C VAL A 145 -6.46 1.72 -5.29
N HIS A 146 -6.29 0.80 -4.35
CA HIS A 146 -6.94 -0.49 -4.46
C HIS A 146 -8.44 -0.21 -4.39
N PRO A 147 -9.23 -0.60 -5.41
CA PRO A 147 -10.68 -0.60 -5.28
C PRO A 147 -11.04 -1.35 -4.00
N SER A 148 -12.08 -0.88 -3.31
CA SER A 148 -12.60 -1.59 -2.16
C SER A 148 -12.85 -3.07 -2.53
N LYS A 149 -12.69 -3.98 -1.55
CA LYS A 149 -12.34 -5.42 -1.68
C LYS A 149 -13.24 -6.34 -2.54
N GLY A 150 -14.09 -5.86 -3.44
CA GLY A 150 -15.21 -6.64 -3.97
C GLY A 150 -15.49 -6.61 -5.48
N GLY A 151 -15.04 -5.63 -6.26
CA GLY A 151 -15.34 -5.57 -7.70
C GLY A 151 -15.50 -4.15 -8.25
N PHE A 152 -16.04 -4.04 -9.47
CA PHE A 152 -16.30 -2.77 -10.15
C PHE A 152 -17.77 -2.66 -10.55
N SER A 153 -18.36 -1.48 -10.37
CA SER A 153 -19.69 -1.13 -10.86
C SER A 153 -19.62 0.04 -11.85
N TYR A 154 -20.70 0.31 -12.58
CA TYR A 154 -20.88 1.55 -13.37
C TYR A 154 -19.72 1.89 -14.31
N GLN A 155 -19.23 0.92 -15.08
CA GLN A 155 -18.07 1.09 -15.95
C GLN A 155 -18.46 1.70 -17.30
N TYR A 156 -17.69 2.70 -17.75
CA TYR A 156 -17.81 3.36 -19.05
C TYR A 156 -16.44 3.80 -19.58
N PHE A 157 -16.33 3.93 -20.91
CA PHE A 157 -15.20 4.63 -21.54
C PHE A 157 -15.61 6.04 -21.91
N ILE A 158 -14.89 7.05 -21.44
CA ILE A 158 -15.12 8.43 -21.82
C ILE A 158 -14.06 8.82 -22.85
N LEU A 159 -14.41 8.75 -24.12
CA LEU A 159 -13.53 9.07 -25.24
C LEU A 159 -13.30 10.58 -25.32
N ILE A 160 -12.02 10.97 -25.46
CA ILE A 160 -11.61 12.37 -25.56
C ILE A 160 -11.48 12.74 -27.04
N LYS A 161 -12.37 13.60 -27.53
CA LYS A 161 -12.39 14.11 -28.92
C LYS A 161 -11.33 15.18 -29.15
N ASP A 162 -11.10 16.02 -28.14
CA ASP A 162 -10.17 17.14 -28.21
C ASP A 162 -8.98 16.88 -27.28
N GLU A 163 -7.79 16.76 -27.86
CA GLU A 163 -6.54 16.49 -27.12
C GLU A 163 -6.18 17.59 -26.12
N SER A 164 -6.79 18.79 -26.19
CA SER A 164 -6.65 19.84 -25.19
C SER A 164 -7.32 19.53 -23.85
N PHE A 165 -8.18 18.51 -23.80
CA PHE A 165 -8.86 18.11 -22.58
C PHE A 165 -7.90 17.62 -21.50
N ASP A 166 -8.20 18.01 -20.27
CA ASP A 166 -7.49 17.63 -19.07
C ASP A 166 -8.44 17.23 -17.93
N LEU A 167 -7.99 16.36 -17.04
CA LEU A 167 -8.80 15.82 -15.95
C LEU A 167 -9.27 16.92 -14.96
N ASN A 168 -8.58 18.06 -14.91
CA ASN A 168 -9.03 19.25 -14.18
C ASN A 168 -10.36 19.81 -14.72
N GLU A 169 -10.69 19.62 -16.00
CA GLU A 169 -12.00 20.02 -16.53
C GLU A 169 -13.14 19.20 -15.89
N ILE A 170 -12.92 17.89 -15.64
CA ILE A 170 -13.86 17.07 -14.87
C ILE A 170 -13.95 17.57 -13.43
N GLU A 171 -12.81 17.80 -12.79
CA GLU A 171 -12.77 18.28 -11.41
C GLU A 171 -13.58 19.56 -11.25
N GLN A 172 -13.39 20.54 -12.14
CA GLN A 172 -14.11 21.82 -12.10
C GLN A 172 -15.61 21.65 -12.29
N ALA A 173 -16.04 20.84 -13.27
CA ALA A 173 -17.46 20.56 -13.50
C ALA A 173 -18.11 19.92 -12.27
N LEU A 174 -17.46 18.93 -11.67
CA LEU A 174 -17.98 18.20 -10.51
C LEU A 174 -17.92 19.05 -9.23
N LYS A 175 -16.86 19.83 -9.00
CA LYS A 175 -16.78 20.77 -7.86
C LYS A 175 -17.84 21.85 -7.96
N ALA A 176 -18.06 22.43 -9.13
CA ALA A 176 -19.12 23.42 -9.32
C ALA A 176 -20.51 22.88 -8.94
N TYR A 177 -20.74 21.59 -9.17
CA TYR A 177 -21.94 20.91 -8.72
C TYR A 177 -21.97 20.70 -7.20
N TYR A 178 -20.92 20.11 -6.60
CA TYR A 178 -20.94 19.76 -5.17
C TYR A 178 -20.81 20.98 -4.24
N ILE A 179 -20.17 22.07 -4.69
CA ILE A 179 -20.14 23.35 -3.96
C ILE A 179 -21.56 23.89 -3.75
N LYS A 180 -22.46 23.78 -4.73
CA LYS A 180 -23.87 24.16 -4.57
C LYS A 180 -24.60 23.34 -3.50
N LYS A 181 -24.06 22.17 -3.15
CA LYS A 181 -24.56 21.27 -2.11
C LYS A 181 -23.76 21.34 -0.80
N GLY A 182 -22.76 22.23 -0.70
CA GLY A 182 -21.92 22.40 0.49
C GLY A 182 -21.07 21.19 0.84
N LYS A 183 -20.75 20.32 -0.13
CA LYS A 183 -19.91 19.14 0.08
C LYS A 183 -18.64 19.26 -0.78
N ASP A 184 -17.47 18.94 -0.22
CA ASP A 184 -16.24 18.73 -0.99
C ASP A 184 -16.04 17.24 -1.17
N LYS A 185 -16.33 16.74 -2.38
CA LYS A 185 -16.33 15.31 -2.71
C LYS A 185 -15.25 14.93 -3.72
N VAL A 186 -14.59 15.89 -4.35
CA VAL A 186 -13.78 15.65 -5.53
C VAL A 186 -12.32 15.92 -5.21
N GLN A 187 -11.47 14.91 -5.38
CA GLN A 187 -10.05 15.00 -5.07
C GLN A 187 -9.21 14.25 -6.08
N PHE A 188 -8.04 14.80 -6.41
CA PHE A 188 -7.03 14.06 -7.16
C PHE A 188 -6.34 13.06 -6.26
N HIS A 189 -6.23 11.84 -6.76
CA HIS A 189 -5.36 10.82 -6.20
C HIS A 189 -3.93 10.96 -6.73
N ASN A 190 -3.81 11.23 -8.03
CA ASN A 190 -2.59 11.64 -8.71
C ASN A 190 -2.97 12.40 -9.99
N GLU A 191 -1.99 12.92 -10.76
CA GLU A 191 -2.24 13.73 -11.96
C GLU A 191 -3.14 13.05 -13.00
N GLY A 192 -3.12 11.71 -13.08
CA GLY A 192 -3.92 10.93 -14.02
C GLY A 192 -5.15 10.26 -13.41
N HIS A 193 -5.48 10.52 -12.15
CA HIS A 193 -6.56 9.81 -11.44
C HIS A 193 -7.32 10.73 -10.49
N LEU A 194 -8.59 10.95 -10.78
CA LEU A 194 -9.52 11.74 -9.98
C LEU A 194 -10.53 10.82 -9.30
N LEU A 195 -10.83 11.14 -8.04
CA LEU A 195 -11.78 10.42 -7.20
C LEU A 195 -12.95 11.31 -6.82
N VAL A 196 -14.15 10.74 -6.82
CA VAL A 196 -15.33 11.34 -6.20
C VAL A 196 -15.75 10.48 -5.03
N HIS A 197 -15.56 11.01 -3.83
CA HIS A 197 -15.89 10.36 -2.57
C HIS A 197 -17.39 10.45 -2.27
N MET A 198 -17.99 9.30 -2.00
CA MET A 198 -19.36 9.15 -1.52
C MET A 198 -19.37 8.81 -0.03
N GLU A 199 -20.57 8.59 0.51
CA GLU A 199 -20.71 8.11 1.89
C GLU A 199 -20.22 6.64 1.98
N ASP A 200 -19.93 6.14 3.18
CA ASP A 200 -19.48 4.76 3.43
C ASP A 200 -18.16 4.33 2.74
N ASN A 201 -17.26 5.29 2.48
CA ASN A 201 -15.97 5.09 1.81
C ASN A 201 -16.09 4.52 0.39
N TYR A 202 -17.19 4.79 -0.31
CA TYR A 202 -17.36 4.44 -1.71
C TYR A 202 -16.76 5.53 -2.61
N TYR A 203 -16.11 5.14 -3.71
CA TYR A 203 -15.53 6.06 -4.68
C TYR A 203 -16.03 5.80 -6.11
N PHE A 204 -16.22 6.89 -6.84
CA PHE A 204 -16.15 6.87 -8.30
C PHE A 204 -14.75 7.31 -8.74
N HIS A 205 -14.28 6.68 -9.79
CA HIS A 205 -12.93 6.83 -10.32
C HIS A 205 -12.99 7.37 -11.73
N PHE A 206 -12.08 8.29 -12.03
CA PHE A 206 -11.82 8.80 -13.37
C PHE A 206 -10.33 8.71 -13.62
N GLN A 207 -9.89 7.70 -14.37
CA GLN A 207 -8.48 7.50 -14.67
C GLN A 207 -8.20 7.77 -16.14
N ILE A 208 -7.21 8.61 -16.43
CA ILE A 208 -6.81 8.86 -17.80
C ILE A 208 -5.94 7.72 -18.33
N ASP A 209 -6.29 7.23 -19.52
CA ASP A 209 -5.49 6.29 -20.28
C ASP A 209 -5.03 6.94 -21.60
N THR A 210 -3.72 6.92 -21.81
CA THR A 210 -3.02 7.47 -22.98
C THR A 210 -2.16 6.41 -23.66
N SER A 211 -2.36 5.13 -23.32
CA SER A 211 -1.63 4.02 -23.92
C SER A 211 -1.94 3.88 -25.41
N GLU A 212 -1.01 3.30 -26.17
CA GLU A 212 -1.19 3.09 -27.61
C GLU A 212 -2.43 2.21 -27.93
N GLY A 213 -2.85 1.36 -26.98
CA GLY A 213 -4.04 0.53 -27.09
C GLY A 213 -5.33 1.33 -27.26
N VAL A 214 -5.43 2.52 -26.68
CA VAL A 214 -6.64 3.36 -26.74
C VAL A 214 -6.99 3.73 -28.18
N LEU A 215 -6.00 4.03 -29.02
CA LEU A 215 -6.24 4.36 -30.42
C LEU A 215 -6.75 3.14 -31.20
N GLN A 216 -6.21 1.96 -30.91
CA GLN A 216 -6.63 0.73 -31.57
C GLN A 216 -8.07 0.36 -31.16
N GLU A 217 -8.37 0.36 -29.87
CA GLU A 217 -9.72 0.11 -29.36
C GLU A 217 -10.73 1.14 -29.88
N SER A 218 -10.34 2.41 -29.96
CA SER A 218 -11.20 3.46 -30.53
C SER A 218 -11.57 3.20 -32.01
N LYS A 219 -10.63 2.68 -32.82
CA LYS A 219 -10.93 2.25 -34.19
C LYS A 219 -11.90 1.07 -34.22
N GLU A 220 -11.70 0.09 -33.35
CA GLU A 220 -12.59 -1.07 -33.25
C GLU A 220 -14.00 -0.68 -32.80
N ILE A 221 -14.13 0.26 -31.87
CA ILE A 221 -15.42 0.84 -31.49
C ILE A 221 -16.06 1.49 -32.71
N ALA A 222 -15.34 2.34 -33.44
CA ALA A 222 -15.88 3.03 -34.62
C ALA A 222 -16.34 2.08 -35.74
N GLU A 223 -15.59 1.00 -35.97
CA GLU A 223 -15.91 -0.02 -36.97
C GLU A 223 -17.21 -0.75 -36.63
N ASN A 224 -17.36 -1.15 -35.36
CA ASN A 224 -18.52 -1.93 -34.89
C ASN A 224 -19.74 -1.09 -34.52
N TYR A 225 -19.55 0.21 -34.32
CA TYR A 225 -20.60 1.11 -33.86
C TYR A 225 -21.67 1.36 -34.94
N THR A 226 -22.95 1.35 -34.55
CA THR A 226 -24.09 1.45 -35.47
C THR A 226 -25.00 2.66 -35.25
N GLY A 227 -24.66 3.54 -34.30
CA GLY A 227 -25.45 4.75 -34.00
C GLY A 227 -25.06 5.96 -34.86
N ASP A 228 -25.44 7.15 -34.39
CA ASP A 228 -25.41 8.39 -35.17
C ASP A 228 -24.12 9.21 -35.00
N LYS A 229 -23.26 8.90 -34.01
CA LYS A 229 -21.97 9.59 -33.83
C LYS A 229 -21.05 9.41 -35.04
N ASP A 230 -20.21 10.42 -35.28
CA ASP A 230 -19.20 10.38 -36.33
C ASP A 230 -18.10 9.35 -36.02
N LYS A 231 -18.12 8.23 -36.77
CA LYS A 231 -17.14 7.15 -36.67
C LYS A 231 -15.70 7.62 -36.86
N SER A 232 -15.46 8.64 -37.68
CA SER A 232 -14.11 9.16 -37.91
C SER A 232 -13.55 9.85 -36.66
N VAL A 233 -14.42 10.56 -35.93
CA VAL A 233 -14.08 11.18 -34.64
C VAL A 233 -13.77 10.10 -33.62
N ILE A 234 -14.64 9.10 -33.49
CA ILE A 234 -14.43 7.96 -32.58
C ILE A 234 -13.08 7.28 -32.88
N ALA A 235 -12.83 6.90 -34.13
CA ALA A 235 -11.61 6.20 -34.54
C ALA A 235 -10.32 7.01 -34.32
N SER A 236 -10.42 8.33 -34.15
CA SER A 236 -9.28 9.22 -33.94
C SER A 236 -8.89 9.41 -32.47
N CYS A 237 -9.72 8.98 -31.53
CA CYS A 237 -9.47 9.16 -30.10
C CYS A 237 -8.23 8.37 -29.64
N LYS A 238 -7.19 9.08 -29.21
CA LYS A 238 -5.94 8.47 -28.67
C LYS A 238 -5.88 8.45 -27.15
N ARG A 239 -6.84 9.11 -26.49
CA ARG A 239 -6.93 9.23 -25.04
C ARG A 239 -8.36 8.96 -24.62
N ARG A 240 -8.51 8.35 -23.44
CA ARG A 240 -9.82 8.17 -22.80
C ARG A 240 -9.70 8.39 -21.30
N VAL A 241 -10.83 8.65 -20.66
CA VAL A 241 -10.97 8.46 -19.22
C VAL A 241 -11.72 7.15 -19.00
N GLU A 242 -11.11 6.23 -18.26
CA GLU A 242 -11.77 5.06 -17.72
C GLU A 242 -12.55 5.48 -16.48
N PHE A 243 -13.86 5.27 -16.53
CA PHE A 243 -14.76 5.57 -15.42
C PHE A 243 -15.31 4.29 -14.83
N TRP A 244 -15.27 4.17 -13.50
CA TRP A 244 -15.93 3.10 -12.76
C TRP A 244 -16.27 3.55 -11.34
N GLY A 245 -17.25 2.88 -10.74
CA GLY A 245 -17.49 2.92 -9.30
C GLY A 245 -16.92 1.69 -8.62
N ASP A 246 -16.67 1.79 -7.32
CA ASP A 246 -16.48 0.63 -6.45
C ASP A 246 -17.66 -0.38 -6.55
N GLU A 247 -17.51 -1.57 -5.97
CA GLU A 247 -18.60 -2.55 -5.95
C GLU A 247 -19.84 -1.99 -5.22
N ASP A 248 -21.01 -2.06 -5.86
CA ASP A 248 -22.29 -1.54 -5.34
C ASP A 248 -23.38 -2.60 -5.52
N PRO A 249 -23.35 -3.69 -4.75
CA PRO A 249 -24.27 -4.81 -4.92
C PRO A 249 -25.74 -4.43 -4.69
N ASN A 250 -25.98 -3.35 -3.95
CA ASN A 250 -27.33 -2.87 -3.62
C ASN A 250 -27.79 -1.71 -4.53
N GLY A 251 -26.93 -1.23 -5.44
CA GLY A 251 -27.25 -0.12 -6.32
C GLY A 251 -27.46 1.22 -5.60
N ASN A 252 -26.85 1.40 -4.42
CA ASN A 252 -27.03 2.58 -3.58
C ASN A 252 -26.59 3.87 -4.27
N TYR A 253 -25.60 3.80 -5.17
CA TYR A 253 -25.00 4.94 -5.86
C TYR A 253 -25.43 5.06 -7.32
N ILE A 254 -26.49 4.36 -7.73
CA ILE A 254 -26.97 4.43 -9.11
C ILE A 254 -27.40 5.86 -9.50
N ASN A 255 -28.01 6.63 -8.59
CA ASN A 255 -28.40 8.00 -8.91
C ASN A 255 -27.19 8.94 -9.00
N ASP A 256 -26.20 8.77 -8.13
CA ASP A 256 -24.96 9.54 -8.19
C ASP A 256 -24.20 9.24 -9.49
N HIS A 257 -24.11 7.97 -9.91
CA HIS A 257 -23.41 7.61 -11.15
C HIS A 257 -24.07 8.26 -12.38
N MET A 258 -25.40 8.16 -12.52
CA MET A 258 -26.12 8.76 -13.64
C MET A 258 -25.88 10.26 -13.69
N TYR A 259 -25.95 10.92 -12.53
CA TYR A 259 -25.74 12.35 -12.43
C TYR A 259 -24.32 12.77 -12.84
N LEU A 260 -23.29 12.02 -12.41
CA LEU A 260 -21.91 12.30 -12.80
C LEU A 260 -21.75 12.26 -14.32
N LEU A 261 -22.31 11.25 -14.99
CA LEU A 261 -22.26 11.13 -16.44
C LEU A 261 -23.03 12.27 -17.13
N GLU A 262 -24.20 12.65 -16.62
CA GLU A 262 -24.97 13.81 -17.12
C GLU A 262 -24.19 15.12 -17.05
N GLN A 263 -23.38 15.35 -16.00
CA GLN A 263 -22.54 16.54 -15.93
C GLN A 263 -21.44 16.52 -16.99
N LEU A 264 -20.89 15.34 -17.29
CA LEU A 264 -19.83 15.19 -18.29
C LEU A 264 -20.34 15.28 -19.72
N LEU A 265 -21.59 14.90 -19.98
CA LEU A 265 -22.23 15.09 -21.29
C LEU A 265 -22.29 16.56 -21.72
N GLN A 266 -22.24 17.51 -20.78
CA GLN A 266 -22.22 18.93 -21.09
C GLN A 266 -20.86 19.39 -21.66
N ASN A 267 -19.81 18.57 -21.55
CA ASN A 267 -18.51 18.86 -22.14
C ASN A 267 -18.45 18.34 -23.57
N ASP A 268 -18.43 19.26 -24.53
CA ASP A 268 -18.40 18.98 -25.96
C ASP A 268 -17.10 18.33 -26.46
N LYS A 269 -16.08 18.21 -25.61
CA LYS A 269 -14.83 17.46 -25.87
C LYS A 269 -14.95 15.98 -25.55
N LEU A 270 -16.02 15.53 -24.90
CA LEU A 270 -16.16 14.15 -24.43
C LEU A 270 -17.26 13.38 -25.16
N MET A 271 -17.11 12.05 -25.23
CA MET A 271 -18.17 11.10 -25.59
C MET A 271 -18.15 9.95 -24.60
N ILE A 272 -19.28 9.60 -24.01
CA ILE A 272 -19.37 8.53 -23.02
C ILE A 272 -19.89 7.27 -23.71
N PHE A 273 -19.04 6.26 -23.81
CA PHE A 273 -19.32 4.98 -24.46
C PHE A 273 -19.59 3.89 -23.42
N ASP A 274 -20.77 3.27 -23.52
CA ASP A 274 -21.10 2.06 -22.79
C ASP A 274 -20.59 0.84 -23.57
N PHE A 275 -19.39 0.38 -23.23
CA PHE A 275 -18.77 -0.76 -23.89
C PHE A 275 -19.50 -2.08 -23.66
N ARG A 276 -20.41 -2.17 -22.69
CA ARG A 276 -21.22 -3.38 -22.46
C ARG A 276 -22.38 -3.45 -23.44
N ASN A 277 -22.95 -2.31 -23.79
CA ASN A 277 -24.08 -2.21 -24.71
C ASN A 277 -23.69 -1.81 -26.14
N GLY A 278 -22.46 -1.32 -26.35
CA GLY A 278 -21.97 -0.89 -27.65
C GLY A 278 -22.58 0.42 -28.16
N ILE A 279 -23.07 1.27 -27.26
CA ILE A 279 -23.80 2.51 -27.58
C ILE A 279 -23.25 3.71 -26.77
N PHE A 280 -23.43 4.92 -27.27
CA PHE A 280 -23.11 6.14 -26.50
C PHE A 280 -24.22 6.49 -25.53
N PHE A 281 -23.83 7.02 -24.37
CA PHE A 281 -24.72 7.28 -23.24
C PHE A 281 -25.83 8.29 -23.54
N ASP A 282 -25.63 9.18 -24.52
CA ASP A 282 -26.65 10.16 -24.95
C ASP A 282 -27.52 9.67 -26.13
N GLU A 283 -27.41 8.38 -26.49
CA GLU A 283 -28.19 7.75 -27.55
C GLU A 283 -29.13 6.65 -27.02
N PHE A 284 -29.25 6.52 -25.70
CA PHE A 284 -30.27 5.68 -25.05
C PHE A 284 -31.69 6.25 -25.18
#